data_AF-S9RTN9-F1
#
_entry.id   AF-S9RTN9-F1
#
_cell.length_a   1.000
_cell.length_b   1.000
_cell.length_c   1.000
_cell.angle_alpha   90.00
_cell.angle_beta   90.00
_cell.angle_gamma   90.00
#
_symmetry.space_group_name_H-M   'P 1'
#
loop_
_entity.id
_entity.type
_entity.pdbx_description
1 polymer ?
#
loop_
_entity_poly.entity_id
_entity_poly.type
_entity_poly.pdbx_seq_one_letter_code
_entity_poly.pdbx_strand_id
1 'polypeptide(L)'
;MKKRALLPLLEAIYLRDEEVFKKLALQLRDLEAQRVSLTQVPPSDVEHVDLCLVRETHLRWRREKIDEILDRERKLKADMRIAKQKFGKALGRFEAMKRIIGDVER
;
A
#
# COMPACT_ATOMS: atom_id res chain seq x y z
N MET A 1 34.58 16.70 8.36
CA MET A 1 34.50 15.63 7.33
C MET A 1 33.43 14.57 7.59
N LYS A 2 33.20 14.05 8.82
CA LYS A 2 32.24 12.95 9.09
C LYS A 2 30.78 13.21 8.65
N LYS A 3 30.31 14.46 8.67
CA LYS A 3 28.92 14.83 8.29
C LYS A 3 28.65 14.71 6.78
N ARG A 4 29.60 15.06 5.91
CA ARG A 4 29.46 14.90 4.45
C ARG A 4 29.37 13.43 4.02
N ALA A 5 30.09 12.54 4.69
CA ALA A 5 30.03 11.10 4.42
C ALA A 5 28.69 10.45 4.83
N LEU A 6 27.92 11.09 5.72
CA LEU A 6 26.61 10.60 6.16
C LEU A 6 25.48 10.95 5.18
N LEU A 7 25.65 11.96 4.33
CA LEU A 7 24.57 12.43 3.44
C LEU A 7 24.15 11.37 2.41
N PRO A 8 25.06 10.68 1.70
CA PRO A 8 24.68 9.61 0.77
C PRO A 8 24.00 8.41 1.46
N LEU A 9 24.39 8.12 2.71
CA LEU A 9 23.77 7.05 3.50
C LEU A 9 22.31 7.38 3.87
N LEU A 10 22.06 8.64 4.23
CA LEU A 10 20.69 9.12 4.52
C LEU A 10 19.83 9.18 3.26
N GLU A 11 20.41 9.55 2.12
CA GLU A 11 19.74 9.54 0.82
C GLU A 11 19.32 8.12 0.42
N ALA A 12 20.22 7.13 0.56
CA ALA A 12 19.91 5.74 0.29
C ALA A 12 18.77 5.20 1.18
N ILE A 13 18.75 5.57 2.46
CA ILE A 13 17.66 5.20 3.39
C ILE A 13 16.34 5.85 2.95
N TYR A 14 16.37 7.13 2.59
CA TYR A 14 15.21 7.86 2.08
C TYR A 14 14.62 7.19 0.82
N LEU A 15 15.46 6.90 -0.19
CA LEU A 15 15.04 6.29 -1.45
C LEU A 15 14.45 4.88 -1.23
N ARG A 16 15.08 4.08 -0.36
CA ARG A 16 14.57 2.76 0.00
C ARG A 16 13.20 2.84 0.66
N ASP A 17 13.03 3.74 1.63
CA ASP A 17 11.76 3.89 2.34
C ASP A 17 10.66 4.48 1.42
N GLU A 18 11.03 5.32 0.44
CA GLU A 18 10.14 5.79 -0.63
C GLU A 18 9.65 4.64 -1.52
N GLU A 19 10.56 3.76 -1.95
CA GLU A 19 10.24 2.61 -2.81
C GLU A 19 9.30 1.62 -2.10
N VAL A 20 9.56 1.34 -0.83
CA VAL A 20 8.68 0.51 0.01
C VAL A 20 7.29 1.12 0.09
N PHE A 21 7.19 2.43 0.33
CA PHE A 21 5.91 3.12 0.38
C PHE A 21 5.15 3.02 -0.96
N LYS A 22 5.84 3.24 -2.10
CA LYS A 22 5.25 3.12 -3.44
C LYS A 22 4.73 1.71 -3.72
N LYS A 23 5.49 0.67 -3.35
CA LYS A 23 5.08 -0.74 -3.51
C LYS A 23 3.80 -1.05 -2.73
N LEU A 24 3.72 -0.61 -1.47
CA LEU A 24 2.52 -0.80 -0.64
C LEU A 24 1.31 -0.06 -1.21
N ALA A 25 1.49 1.16 -1.72
CA ALA A 25 0.42 1.93 -2.34
C ALA A 25 -0.14 1.25 -3.60
N LEU A 26 0.74 0.66 -4.42
CA LEU A 26 0.31 -0.10 -5.60
C LEU A 26 -0.49 -1.34 -5.21
N GLN A 27 0.02 -2.13 -4.26
CA GLN A 27 -0.69 -3.31 -3.75
C GLN A 27 -2.07 -2.97 -3.20
N LEU A 28 -2.22 -1.82 -2.54
CA LEU A 28 -3.51 -1.40 -2.00
C LEU A 28 -4.50 -1.09 -3.11
N ARG A 29 -4.05 -0.37 -4.15
CA ARG A 29 -4.85 -0.08 -5.35
C ARG A 29 -5.31 -1.36 -6.04
N ASP A 30 -4.43 -2.36 -6.16
CA ASP A 30 -4.77 -3.63 -6.81
C ASP A 30 -5.83 -4.41 -6.02
N LEU A 31 -5.73 -4.43 -4.69
CA LEU A 31 -6.74 -5.03 -3.82
C LEU A 31 -8.09 -4.30 -3.94
N GLU A 32 -8.08 -2.97 -3.95
CA GLU A 32 -9.29 -2.16 -4.13
C GLU A 32 -9.97 -2.46 -5.48
N ALA A 33 -9.19 -2.59 -6.56
CA ALA A 33 -9.69 -2.95 -7.88
C ALA A 33 -10.29 -4.37 -7.92
N GLN A 34 -9.62 -5.34 -7.28
CA GLN A 34 -10.14 -6.71 -7.16
C GLN A 34 -11.47 -6.75 -6.39
N ARG A 35 -11.58 -6.00 -5.29
CA ARG A 35 -12.82 -5.89 -4.53
C ARG A 35 -13.95 -5.32 -5.37
N VAL A 36 -13.70 -4.21 -6.07
CA VAL A 36 -14.70 -3.57 -6.96
C VAL A 36 -15.20 -4.56 -8.01
N SER A 37 -14.29 -5.29 -8.66
CA SER A 37 -14.64 -6.34 -9.63
C SER A 37 -15.56 -7.40 -9.04
N LEU A 38 -15.28 -7.90 -7.84
CA LEU A 38 -16.10 -8.92 -7.17
C LEU A 38 -17.49 -8.41 -6.74
N THR A 39 -17.62 -7.10 -6.54
CA THR A 39 -18.89 -6.47 -6.15
C THR A 39 -19.82 -6.24 -7.35
N GLN A 40 -19.26 -6.17 -8.57
CA GLN A 40 -20.05 -6.10 -9.80
C GLN A 40 -20.64 -7.48 -10.10
N VAL A 41 -21.94 -7.65 -9.88
CA VAL A 41 -22.67 -8.89 -10.22
C VAL A 41 -23.04 -8.83 -11.71
N PRO A 42 -22.62 -9.80 -12.55
CA PRO A 42 -23.00 -9.84 -13.96
C PRO A 42 -24.52 -10.03 -14.11
N PRO A 43 -25.17 -9.32 -15.06
CA PRO A 43 -26.61 -9.47 -15.33
C PRO A 43 -27.01 -10.88 -15.80
N SER A 44 -26.07 -11.68 -16.30
CA SER A 44 -26.30 -13.05 -16.78
C SER A 44 -26.61 -14.07 -15.66
N ASP A 45 -26.42 -13.71 -14.40
CA ASP A 45 -26.62 -14.60 -13.25
C ASP A 45 -28.09 -14.62 -12.75
N VAL A 46 -29.06 -14.12 -13.55
CA VAL A 46 -30.42 -13.77 -13.10
C VAL A 46 -31.52 -14.76 -13.52
N GLU A 47 -31.32 -15.62 -14.53
CA GLU A 47 -32.40 -16.48 -15.04
C GLU A 47 -32.03 -17.96 -14.93
N HIS A 48 -32.64 -18.68 -13.97
CA HIS A 48 -33.04 -20.11 -13.94
C HIS A 48 -33.07 -20.67 -12.50
N VAL A 49 -34.09 -21.48 -12.18
CA VAL A 49 -34.35 -21.97 -10.81
C VAL A 49 -33.35 -23.04 -10.36
N ASP A 50 -32.81 -23.86 -11.27
CA ASP A 50 -31.70 -24.80 -10.99
C ASP A 50 -30.35 -24.10 -10.78
N LEU A 51 -30.23 -22.84 -11.20
CA LEU A 51 -29.07 -22.00 -10.89
C LEU A 51 -29.15 -21.38 -9.48
N CYS A 52 -30.26 -21.48 -8.74
CA CYS A 52 -30.37 -20.84 -7.42
C CYS A 52 -29.33 -21.37 -6.41
N LEU A 53 -29.12 -22.69 -6.32
CA LEU A 53 -28.14 -23.27 -5.39
C LEU A 53 -26.69 -22.96 -5.80
N VAL A 54 -26.43 -22.98 -7.11
CA VAL A 54 -25.14 -22.60 -7.72
C VAL A 54 -24.87 -21.11 -7.47
N ARG A 55 -25.89 -20.26 -7.60
CA ARG A 55 -25.86 -18.82 -7.36
C ARG A 55 -25.62 -18.50 -5.89
N GLU A 56 -26.31 -19.15 -4.96
CA GLU A 56 -26.07 -18.94 -3.53
C GLU A 56 -24.65 -19.34 -3.13
N THR A 57 -24.12 -20.41 -3.72
CA THR A 57 -22.74 -20.85 -3.53
C THR A 57 -21.76 -19.84 -4.11
N HIS A 58 -22.01 -19.32 -5.32
CA HIS A 58 -21.20 -18.28 -5.96
C HIS A 58 -21.20 -16.96 -5.20
N LEU A 59 -22.38 -16.48 -4.77
CA LEU A 59 -22.50 -15.25 -3.97
C LEU A 59 -21.83 -15.40 -2.61
N ARG A 60 -21.88 -16.59 -2.00
CA ARG A 60 -21.15 -16.90 -0.76
C ARG A 60 -19.64 -16.84 -0.97
N TRP A 61 -19.13 -17.51 -2.02
CA TRP A 61 -17.71 -17.45 -2.39
C TRP A 61 -17.25 -16.01 -2.65
N ARG A 62 -18.06 -15.20 -3.36
CA ARG A 62 -17.75 -13.77 -3.57
C ARG A 62 -17.67 -13.00 -2.26
N ARG A 63 -18.62 -13.20 -1.34
CA ARG A 63 -18.60 -12.55 -0.01
C ARG A 63 -17.35 -12.94 0.78
N GLU A 64 -17.03 -14.22 0.85
CA GLU A 64 -15.82 -14.72 1.52
C GLU A 64 -14.55 -14.10 0.91
N LYS A 65 -14.48 -13.99 -0.42
CA LYS A 65 -13.35 -13.34 -1.11
C LYS A 65 -13.26 -11.84 -0.84
N ILE A 66 -14.40 -11.15 -0.78
CA ILE A 66 -14.44 -9.73 -0.39
C ILE A 66 -13.93 -9.58 1.05
N ASP A 67 -14.36 -10.43 1.97
CA ASP A 67 -13.90 -10.40 3.36
C ASP A 67 -12.40 -10.65 3.50
N GLU A 68 -11.85 -11.62 2.75
CA GLU A 68 -10.40 -11.86 2.66
C GLU A 68 -9.64 -10.62 2.14
N ILE A 69 -10.16 -9.97 1.09
CA ILE A 69 -9.55 -8.76 0.53
C ILE A 69 -9.61 -7.62 1.54
N LEU A 70 -10.74 -7.41 2.22
CA LEU A 70 -10.87 -6.39 3.25
C LEU A 70 -9.90 -6.62 4.41
N ASP A 71 -9.67 -7.86 4.81
CA ASP A 71 -8.68 -8.18 5.85
C ASP A 71 -7.26 -7.83 5.40
N ARG A 72 -6.90 -8.18 4.16
CA ARG A 72 -5.62 -7.81 3.55
C ARG A 72 -5.45 -6.30 3.41
N GLU A 73 -6.49 -5.58 2.98
CA GLU A 73 -6.48 -4.11 2.91
C GLU A 73 -6.23 -3.48 4.29
N ARG A 74 -6.86 -4.00 5.35
CA ARG A 74 -6.64 -3.50 6.72
C ARG A 74 -5.19 -3.67 7.17
N LYS A 75 -4.60 -4.85 6.94
CA LYS A 75 -3.18 -5.13 7.23
C LYS A 75 -2.27 -4.20 6.43
N LEU A 76 -2.51 -4.09 5.13
CA LEU A 76 -1.71 -3.26 4.24
C LEU A 76 -1.81 -1.76 4.58
N LYS A 77 -2.99 -1.27 4.99
CA LYS A 77 -3.17 0.11 5.51
C LYS A 77 -2.40 0.34 6.82
N ALA A 78 -2.27 -0.66 7.67
CA ALA A 78 -1.42 -0.57 8.87
C ALA A 78 0.05 -0.49 8.47
N ASP A 79 0.51 -1.35 7.55
CA ASP A 79 1.88 -1.33 7.03
C ASP A 79 2.21 -0.01 6.33
N MET A 80 1.29 0.54 5.54
CA MET A 80 1.43 1.86 4.92
C MET A 80 1.57 2.97 5.95
N ARG A 81 0.84 2.94 7.07
CA ARG A 81 1.01 3.93 8.15
C ARG A 81 2.41 3.86 8.75
N ILE A 82 2.92 2.65 8.99
CA ILE A 82 4.28 2.43 9.51
C ILE A 82 5.32 2.92 8.49
N ALA A 83 5.16 2.56 7.22
CA ALA A 83 6.04 2.99 6.14
C ALA A 83 6.08 4.52 5.99
N LYS A 84 4.91 5.17 6.02
CA LYS A 84 4.80 6.64 6.00
C LYS A 84 5.55 7.30 7.16
N GLN A 85 5.45 6.75 8.37
CA GLN A 85 6.20 7.27 9.52
C GLN A 85 7.72 7.09 9.35
N LYS A 86 8.17 5.92 8.88
CA LYS A 86 9.61 5.66 8.62
C LYS A 86 10.15 6.59 7.56
N PHE A 87 9.45 6.70 6.44
CA PHE A 87 9.76 7.60 5.34
C PHE A 87 9.85 9.07 5.80
N GLY A 88 8.86 9.55 6.57
CA GLY A 88 8.88 10.92 7.12
C GLY A 88 10.08 11.18 8.04
N LYS A 89 10.47 10.20 8.87
CA LYS A 89 11.68 10.29 9.71
C LYS A 89 12.95 10.30 8.87
N ALA A 90 13.03 9.47 7.82
CA ALA A 90 14.17 9.43 6.91
C ALA A 90 14.33 10.76 6.16
N LEU A 91 13.23 11.29 5.60
CA LEU A 91 13.20 12.59 4.93
C LEU A 91 13.63 13.72 5.87
N GLY A 92 13.07 13.79 7.09
CA GLY A 92 13.44 14.81 8.06
C GLY A 92 14.93 14.77 8.44
N ARG A 93 15.52 13.57 8.60
CA ARG A 93 16.96 13.41 8.85
C ARG A 93 17.80 13.85 7.66
N PHE A 94 17.39 13.49 6.45
CA PHE A 94 18.08 13.86 5.22
C PHE A 94 18.08 15.37 5.02
N GLU A 95 16.92 16.03 5.14
CA GLU A 95 16.83 17.49 5.04
C GLU A 95 17.61 18.22 6.12
N ALA A 96 17.56 17.76 7.36
CA ALA A 96 18.32 18.35 8.45
C ALA A 96 19.83 18.26 8.17
N MET A 97 20.32 17.11 7.71
CA MET A 97 21.73 16.95 7.33
C MET A 97 22.12 17.86 6.17
N LYS A 98 21.25 17.99 5.16
CA LYS A 98 21.48 18.87 4.00
C LYS A 98 21.61 20.34 4.44
N ARG A 99 20.75 20.81 5.34
CA ARG A 99 20.84 22.17 5.92
C ARG A 99 22.13 22.36 6.72
N ILE A 100 22.47 21.43 7.61
CA ILE A 100 23.71 21.49 8.41
C ILE A 100 24.95 21.57 7.52
N ILE A 101 25.00 20.83 6.40
CA ILE A 101 26.12 20.91 5.47
C ILE A 101 26.13 22.26 4.73
N GLY A 102 24.97 22.71 4.22
CA GLY A 102 24.86 23.98 3.50
C GLY A 102 25.12 25.24 4.35
N ASP A 103 24.86 25.18 5.66
CA ASP A 103 25.18 26.26 6.60
C ASP A 103 26.66 26.26 7.04
N VAL A 104 27.37 25.13 6.89
CA VAL A 104 28.82 25.03 7.14
C VAL A 104 29.64 25.53 5.94
N GLU A 105 29.01 25.69 4.77
CA GLU A 105 29.65 26.12 3.51
C GLU A 105 29.51 27.63 3.23
N ARG A 106 28.79 28.37 4.09
CA ARG A 106 28.66 29.83 4.07
C ARG A 106 29.59 30.49 5.07
#